data_AF-A0A127I6S9-F1
#
_entry.id   AF-A0A127I6S9-F1
#
_cell.length_a   1.000
_cell.length_b   1.000
_cell.length_c   1.000
_cell.angle_alpha   90.00
_cell.angle_beta   90.00
_cell.angle_gamma   90.00
#
_symmetry.space_group_name_H-M   'P 1'
#
loop_
_entity.id
_entity.type
_entity.pdbx_description
1 polymer ?
#
loop_
_entity_poly.entity_id
_entity_poly.type
_entity_poly.pdbx_seq_one_letter_code
_entity_poly.pdbx_strand_id
1 'polypeptide(L)'
;MKTELALYQALISINVPEEKANAVIESLETDMFSRLVTKADLTAATAELKAEIAQLDSRLTIRMGFMLSAAIGVGVAAMKLL
;
A
#
# COMPACT_ATOMS: atom_id res chain seq x y z
N MET A 1 18.09 2.81 -15.44
CA MET A 1 18.92 3.36 -16.54
C MET A 1 20.22 4.05 -16.11
N LYS A 2 20.26 5.23 -15.44
CA LYS A 2 21.54 5.90 -15.11
C LYS A 2 22.45 5.05 -14.21
N THR A 3 21.88 4.33 -13.26
CA THR A 3 22.58 3.41 -12.34
C THR A 3 23.07 2.14 -13.04
N GLU A 4 22.27 1.54 -13.91
CA GLU A 4 22.69 0.39 -14.73
C GLU A 4 23.86 0.75 -15.64
N LEU A 5 23.83 1.94 -16.26
CA LEU A 5 24.88 2.41 -17.16
C LEU A 5 26.19 2.69 -16.40
N ALA A 6 26.10 3.23 -15.18
CA ALA A 6 27.24 3.41 -14.30
C ALA A 6 27.82 2.07 -13.81
N LEU A 7 26.96 1.09 -13.49
CA LEU A 7 27.39 -0.25 -13.07
C LEU A 7 28.04 -1.01 -14.23
N TYR A 8 27.47 -0.95 -15.42
CA TYR A 8 28.04 -1.49 -16.64
C TYR A 8 29.43 -0.90 -16.90
N GLN A 9 29.56 0.43 -16.87
CA GLN A 9 30.84 1.12 -17.06
C GLN A 9 31.87 0.70 -16.00
N ALA A 10 31.44 0.52 -14.75
CA ALA A 10 32.29 0.04 -13.67
C ALA A 10 32.77 -1.41 -13.91
N LEU A 11 31.89 -2.32 -14.34
CA LEU A 11 32.23 -3.70 -14.66
C LEU A 11 33.25 -3.79 -15.80
N ILE A 12 33.05 -3.02 -16.87
CA ILE A 12 34.02 -2.95 -17.98
C ILE A 12 35.36 -2.37 -17.49
N SER A 13 35.34 -1.37 -16.60
CA SER A 13 36.57 -0.75 -16.07
C SER A 13 37.46 -1.68 -15.24
N ILE A 14 36.89 -2.76 -14.70
CA ILE A 14 37.62 -3.83 -13.98
C ILE A 14 37.88 -5.07 -14.86
N ASN A 15 37.87 -4.91 -16.19
CA ASN A 15 38.12 -5.97 -17.17
C ASN A 15 37.10 -7.12 -17.17
N VAL A 16 35.84 -6.88 -16.77
CA VAL A 16 34.78 -7.88 -16.98
C VAL A 16 34.40 -7.89 -18.47
N PRO A 17 34.32 -9.06 -19.12
CA PRO A 17 33.84 -9.16 -20.50
C PRO A 17 32.42 -8.62 -20.68
N GLU A 18 32.17 -8.00 -21.82
CA GLU A 18 30.90 -7.32 -22.15
C GLU A 18 29.67 -8.22 -21.97
N GLU A 19 29.77 -9.47 -22.43
CA GLU A 19 28.72 -10.49 -22.31
C GLU A 19 28.36 -10.77 -20.83
N LYS A 20 29.36 -10.82 -19.95
CA LYS A 20 29.15 -11.04 -18.51
C LYS A 20 28.60 -9.81 -17.81
N ALA A 21 29.04 -8.62 -18.22
CA ALA A 21 28.52 -7.37 -17.68
C ALA A 21 27.03 -7.22 -18.00
N ASN A 22 26.63 -7.51 -19.25
CA ASN A 22 25.23 -7.48 -19.67
C ASN A 22 24.36 -8.50 -18.91
N ALA A 23 24.86 -9.74 -18.76
CA ALA A 23 24.14 -10.77 -18.00
C ALA A 23 23.89 -10.37 -16.53
N VAL A 24 24.84 -9.66 -15.89
CA VAL A 24 24.68 -9.15 -14.52
C VAL A 24 23.65 -8.03 -14.47
N ILE A 25 23.65 -7.11 -15.43
CA ILE A 25 22.66 -6.03 -15.50
C ILE A 25 21.25 -6.60 -15.71
N GLU A 26 21.10 -7.54 -16.65
CA GLU A 26 19.82 -8.18 -16.96
C GLU A 26 19.27 -8.98 -15.78
N SER A 27 20.13 -9.77 -15.11
CA SER A 27 19.75 -10.49 -13.89
C SER A 27 19.36 -9.53 -12.75
N LEU A 28 20.09 -8.41 -12.60
CA LEU A 28 19.81 -7.42 -11.55
C LEU A 28 18.51 -6.67 -11.84
N GLU A 29 18.25 -6.30 -13.08
CA GLU A 29 17.01 -5.66 -13.51
C GLU A 29 15.82 -6.60 -13.25
N THR A 30 15.94 -7.87 -13.65
CA THR A 30 14.94 -8.91 -13.40
C THR A 30 14.68 -9.11 -11.91
N ASP A 31 15.73 -9.15 -11.07
CA ASP A 31 15.59 -9.28 -9.62
C ASP A 31 14.96 -8.02 -9.00
N MET A 32 15.30 -6.82 -9.50
CA MET A 32 14.68 -5.58 -9.05
C MET A 32 13.18 -5.54 -9.36
N PHE A 33 12.75 -5.98 -10.54
CA PHE A 33 11.34 -6.00 -10.90
C PHE A 33 10.55 -7.15 -10.26
N SER A 34 11.20 -8.27 -9.94
CA SER A 34 10.52 -9.46 -9.40
C SER A 34 10.50 -9.55 -7.87
N ARG A 35 11.51 -9.03 -7.18
CA ARG A 35 11.69 -9.21 -5.73
C ARG A 35 11.45 -7.96 -4.90
N LEU A 36 11.49 -6.77 -5.49
CA LEU A 36 11.22 -5.53 -4.78
C LEU A 36 9.74 -5.22 -4.88
N VAL A 37 9.08 -5.10 -3.71
CA VAL A 37 7.79 -4.41 -3.61
C VAL A 37 8.00 -3.04 -4.23
N THR A 38 7.40 -2.82 -5.39
CA THR A 38 7.59 -1.58 -6.12
C THR A 38 6.91 -0.46 -5.35
N LYS A 39 7.34 0.78 -5.57
CA LYS A 39 6.61 1.94 -5.00
C LYS A 39 5.13 1.89 -5.39
N ALA A 40 4.79 1.40 -6.59
CA ALA A 40 3.42 1.24 -7.03
C ALA A 40 2.63 0.28 -6.12
N ASP A 41 3.20 -0.87 -5.77
CA ASP A 41 2.57 -1.84 -4.86
C ASP A 41 2.29 -1.24 -3.48
N LEU A 42 3.26 -0.49 -2.93
CA LEU A 42 3.06 0.22 -1.67
C LEU A 42 1.94 1.28 -1.78
N THR A 43 1.88 1.99 -2.91
CA THR A 43 0.85 3.00 -3.13
C THR A 43 -0.53 2.35 -3.23
N ALA A 44 -0.64 1.22 -3.93
CA ALA A 44 -1.86 0.44 -4.03
C ALA A 44 -2.33 -0.06 -2.66
N ALA A 45 -1.44 -0.65 -1.87
CA ALA A 45 -1.74 -1.09 -0.50
C ALA A 45 -2.20 0.08 0.39
N THR A 46 -1.57 1.25 0.29
CA THR A 46 -1.99 2.43 1.06
C THR A 46 -3.36 2.97 0.63
N ALA A 47 -3.71 2.85 -0.66
CA ALA A 47 -5.01 3.24 -1.17
C ALA A 47 -6.11 2.29 -0.70
N GLU A 48 -5.85 0.98 -0.72
CA GLU A 48 -6.75 -0.06 -0.22
C GLU A 48 -7.03 0.14 1.28
N LEU A 49 -5.98 0.31 2.10
CA LEU A 49 -6.14 0.57 3.54
C LEU A 49 -6.96 1.83 3.82
N LYS A 50 -6.76 2.92 3.06
CA LYS A 50 -7.56 4.15 3.22
C LYS A 50 -9.03 3.91 2.90
N ALA A 51 -9.32 3.11 1.87
CA ALA A 51 -10.69 2.78 1.49
C ALA A 51 -11.38 1.94 2.58
N GLU A 52 -10.69 0.94 3.13
CA GLU A 52 -11.21 0.13 4.23
C GLU A 52 -11.49 0.95 5.50
N ILE A 53 -10.57 1.84 5.87
CA ILE A 53 -10.75 2.76 7.00
C ILE A 53 -11.99 3.63 6.79
N ALA A 54 -12.14 4.25 5.61
CA ALA A 54 -13.31 5.07 5.31
C ALA A 54 -14.62 4.28 5.38
N GLN A 55 -14.61 3.02 4.92
CA GLN A 55 -15.76 2.13 5.02
C GLN A 55 -16.10 1.78 6.47
N LEU A 56 -15.09 1.50 7.30
CA LEU A 56 -15.27 1.23 8.73
C LEU A 56 -15.84 2.45 9.46
N ASP A 57 -15.31 3.64 9.21
CA ASP A 57 -15.79 4.89 9.79
C ASP A 57 -17.26 5.17 9.45
N SER A 58 -17.64 4.95 8.18
CA SER A 58 -19.03 5.08 7.74
C SER A 58 -19.95 4.10 8.48
N ARG A 59 -19.57 2.82 8.57
CA ARG A 59 -20.35 1.80 9.28
C ARG A 59 -20.49 2.10 10.76
N LEU A 60 -19.41 2.57 11.40
CA LEU A 60 -19.43 2.95 12.79
C LEU A 60 -20.35 4.14 13.02
N THR A 61 -20.26 5.17 12.18
CA THR A 61 -21.12 6.37 12.25
C THR A 61 -22.60 5.99 12.15
N ILE A 62 -22.96 5.14 11.18
CA ILE A 62 -24.35 4.67 11.01
C ILE A 62 -24.82 3.89 12.25
N ARG A 63 -24.01 2.95 12.75
CA ARG A 63 -24.36 2.14 13.93
C ARG A 63 -24.53 3.01 15.18
N MET A 64 -23.62 3.95 15.40
CA MET A 64 -23.69 4.86 16.54
C MET A 64 -24.91 5.79 16.44
N GLY A 65 -25.24 6.29 15.25
CA GLY A 65 -26.46 7.05 15.01
C GLY A 65 -27.72 6.27 15.37
N PHE A 66 -27.81 5.01 14.93
CA PHE A 66 -28.93 4.14 15.28
C PHE A 66 -29.03 3.87 16.79
N MET A 67 -27.91 3.56 17.44
CA MET A 67 -27.86 3.34 18.89
C MET A 67 -28.29 4.58 19.68
N LEU A 68 -27.86 5.78 19.28
CA LEU A 68 -28.28 7.04 19.89
C LEU A 68 -29.79 7.28 19.74
N SER A 69 -30.34 7.09 18.55
CA SER A 69 -31.78 7.24 18.33
C SER A 69 -32.59 6.23 19.16
N ALA A 70 -32.13 4.97 19.23
CA ALA A 70 -32.76 3.95 20.06
C ALA A 70 -32.70 4.30 21.56
N ALA A 71 -31.54 4.74 22.05
CA ALA A 71 -31.37 5.14 23.45
C ALA A 71 -32.27 6.32 23.82
N ILE A 72 -32.34 7.35 22.96
CA ILE A 72 -33.23 8.50 23.17
C ILE A 72 -34.69 8.05 23.16
N GLY A 73 -35.10 7.23 22.18
CA GLY A 73 -36.46 6.72 22.08
C GLY A 73 -36.90 5.94 23.32
N VAL A 74 -36.05 5.04 23.80
CA VAL A 74 -36.29 4.28 25.04
C VAL A 74 -36.36 5.22 26.25
N GLY A 75 -35.46 6.20 26.36
CA GLY A 75 -35.47 7.17 27.45
C GLY A 75 -36.76 8.00 27.51
N VAL A 76 -37.23 8.48 26.35
CA VAL A 76 -38.50 9.23 26.25
C VAL A 76 -39.71 8.36 26.61
N ALA A 77 -39.74 7.12 26.12
CA ALA A 77 -40.81 6.18 26.45
C ALA A 77 -40.86 5.87 27.95
N ALA A 78 -39.69 5.66 28.58
CA ALA A 78 -39.58 5.42 30.01
C ALA A 78 -40.07 6.63 30.85
N MET A 79 -39.72 7.86 30.46
CA MET A 79 -40.20 9.07 31.15
C MET A 79 -41.72 9.24 31.08
N LYS A 80 -42.37 8.79 30.00
CA LYS A 80 -43.84 8.87 29.87
C LYS A 80 -44.58 7.81 30.71
N LEU A 81 -43.90 6.75 31.11
CA LEU A 81 -44.46 5.63 31.89
C LEU A 81 -44.33 5.82 33.41
N LEU A 82 -43.52 6.78 33.86
CA LEU A 82 -43.38 7.23 35.24
C LEU A 82 -44.34 8.39 35.53
#